data_AF-A0A537SH01-F1
#
_entry.id   AF-A0A537SH01-F1
#
_cell.length_a   1.000
_cell.length_b   1.000
_cell.length_c   1.000
_cell.angle_alpha   90.00
_cell.angle_beta   90.00
_cell.angle_gamma   90.00
#
_symmetry.space_group_name_H-M   'P 1'
#
loop_
_entity.id
_entity.type
_entity.pdbx_description
1 polymer ?
#
loop_
_entity_poly.entity_id
_entity_poly.type
_entity_poly.pdbx_seq_one_letter_code
_entity_poly.pdbx_strand_id
1 'polypeptide(L)' 'MRPFPCNELHLAFAVPGDLATPTGGYRYDRRIIQELQRLGWHVDVANIGDSFPFPSIAQRATALAILSAVPAGCPIVLDG' A
#
# COMPACT_ATOMS: atom_id res chain seq x y z
N MET A 1 -21.37 12.96 -16.47
CA MET A 1 -21.82 12.46 -15.16
C MET A 1 -21.67 10.94 -15.17
N ARG A 2 -20.91 10.34 -14.25
CA ARG A 2 -20.88 8.87 -14.09
C ARG A 2 -22.10 8.46 -13.24
N PRO A 3 -22.99 7.56 -13.70
CA PRO A 3 -24.35 7.42 -13.16
C PRO A 3 -24.52 6.33 -12.08
N PHE A 4 -23.46 5.91 -11.38
CA PHE A 4 -23.57 4.93 -10.29
C PHE A 4 -22.71 5.40 -9.10
N PRO A 5 -23.21 5.36 -7.86
CA PRO A 5 -22.32 5.49 -6.71
C PRO A 5 -21.40 4.27 -6.74
N CYS A 6 -20.14 4.46 -7.13
CA CYS A 6 -19.13 3.46 -6.81
C CYS A 6 -19.09 3.41 -5.28
N ASN A 7 -19.22 2.21 -4.71
CA ASN A 7 -18.55 1.93 -3.45
C ASN A 7 -17.17 2.60 -3.51
N GLU A 8 -16.81 3.37 -2.48
CA GLU A 8 -15.54 4.07 -2.40
C GLU A 8 -14.41 3.18 -2.94
N LEU A 9 -13.73 3.64 -3.99
CA LEU A 9 -12.68 2.85 -4.63
C LEU A 9 -11.52 2.75 -3.64
N HIS A 10 -11.43 1.63 -2.94
CA HIS A 10 -10.51 1.43 -1.84
C HIS A 10 -9.37 0.50 -2.27
N LEU A 11 -8.14 0.84 -1.94
CA LEU A 11 -6.97 -0.03 -2.09
C LEU A 11 -6.03 0.12 -0.90
N ALA A 12 -5.27 -0.94 -0.62
CA ALA A 12 -4.11 -0.89 0.26
C ALA A 12 -2.82 -0.83 -0.57
N PHE A 13 -1.94 0.11 -0.25
CA PHE A 13 -0.61 0.23 -0.85
C PHE A 13 0.41 -0.24 0.18
N ALA A 14 0.97 -1.43 -0.03
CA ALA A 14 1.94 -2.02 0.88
C ALA A 14 3.36 -1.63 0.48
N VAL A 15 4.10 -1.03 1.42
CA VAL A 15 5.46 -0.52 1.19
C VAL A 15 6.44 -1.19 2.16
N PRO A 16 7.56 -1.75 1.67
CA PRO A 16 8.66 -2.12 2.54
C PRO A 16 9.43 -0.85 2.93
N GLY A 17 9.71 -0.66 4.22
CA GLY A 17 10.49 0.46 4.75
C GLY A 17 9.70 1.76 4.95
N ASP A 18 10.42 2.87 5.05
CA ASP A 18 9.83 4.20 5.30
C ASP A 18 9.67 4.99 4.00
N LEU A 19 8.41 5.21 3.61
CA LEU A 19 8.00 5.97 2.43
C LEU A 19 8.49 7.44 2.44
N ALA A 20 8.87 7.98 3.61
CA ALA A 20 9.48 9.30 3.72
C ALA A 20 10.96 9.33 3.27
N THR A 21 11.61 8.17 3.14
CA THR A 21 13.03 8.08 2.73
C THR A 21 13.20 8.65 1.31
N PRO A 22 14.21 9.51 1.05
CA PRO A 22 14.33 10.25 -0.20
C PRO A 22 14.94 9.43 -1.34
N THR A 23 14.37 8.26 -1.65
CA THR A 23 14.77 7.43 -2.79
C THR A 23 13.95 7.74 -4.04
N GLY A 24 14.44 7.29 -5.21
CA GLY A 24 13.67 7.36 -6.46
C GLY A 24 12.38 6.54 -6.40
N GLY A 25 12.45 5.31 -5.88
CA GLY A 25 11.30 4.41 -5.73
C GLY A 25 10.20 5.02 -4.85
N TYR A 26 10.53 5.43 -3.62
CA TYR A 26 9.52 6.04 -2.74
C TYR A 26 9.00 7.40 -3.22
N ARG A 27 9.75 8.11 -4.07
CA ARG A 27 9.20 9.29 -4.76
C ARG A 27 8.12 8.88 -5.76
N TYR A 28 8.35 7.81 -6.50
CA TYR A 28 7.36 7.25 -7.42
C TYR A 28 6.11 6.78 -6.66
N ASP A 29 6.27 5.99 -5.61
CA ASP A 29 5.15 5.46 -4.80
C ASP A 29 4.29 6.57 -4.21
N ARG A 30 4.93 7.57 -3.60
CA ARG A 30 4.20 8.74 -3.09
C ARG A 30 3.43 9.46 -4.18
N ARG A 31 4.01 9.56 -5.39
CA ARG A 31 3.30 10.18 -6.52
C ARG A 31 2.10 9.35 -6.95
N ILE A 32 2.24 8.02 -7.03
CA ILE A 32 1.14 7.11 -7.36
C ILE A 32 0.01 7.22 -6.33
N ILE A 33 0.32 7.14 -5.04
CA ILE A 33 -0.65 7.29 -3.94
C ILE A 33 -1.39 8.63 -4.06
N GLN A 34 -0.65 9.74 -4.25
CA GLN A 34 -1.23 11.07 -4.40
C GLN A 34 -2.17 11.17 -5.61
N GLU A 35 -1.82 10.61 -6.75
CA GLU A 35 -2.67 10.66 -7.95
C GLU A 35 -3.91 9.76 -7.81
N LEU A 36 -3.80 8.60 -7.18
CA LEU A 36 -4.94 7.74 -6.85
C LEU A 36 -5.94 8.46 -5.95
N GLN A 37 -5.45 9.10 -4.89
CA GLN A 37 -6.27 9.94 -4.02
C GLN A 37 -6.94 11.07 -4.79
N ARG A 38 -6.22 11.74 -5.70
CA ARG A 38 -6.78 12.80 -6.57
C ARG A 38 -7.86 12.28 -7.53
N LEU A 39 -7.79 11.01 -7.92
CA LEU A 39 -8.81 10.32 -8.72
C LEU A 39 -10.02 9.85 -7.89
N GLY A 40 -10.03 10.08 -6.59
CA GLY A 40 -11.11 9.73 -5.67
C GLY A 40 -10.99 8.32 -5.08
N TRP A 41 -9.80 7.73 -5.09
CA TRP A 41 -9.55 6.47 -4.37
C TRP A 41 -9.23 6.72 -2.91
N HIS A 42 -9.77 5.88 -2.02
CA HIS A 42 -9.26 5.73 -0.67
C HIS A 42 -8.03 4.82 -0.70
N VAL A 43 -6.91 5.29 -0.16
CA VAL A 43 -5.63 4.58 -0.20
C VAL A 43 -5.12 4.43 1.23
N ASP A 44 -5.12 3.21 1.74
CA ASP A 44 -4.47 2.86 3.01
C ASP A 44 -3.01 2.50 2.74
N VAL A 45 -2.06 3.12 3.45
CA VAL A 45 -0.64 2.76 3.34
C VAL A 45 -0.32 1.71 4.42
N ALA A 46 0.07 0.52 3.98
CA ALA A 46 0.45 -0.59 4.85
C ALA A 46 1.99 -0.73 4.88
N ASN A 47 2.62 -0.33 5.97
CA ASN A 47 4.07 -0.54 6.14
C ASN A 47 4.34 -2.00 6.55
N ILE A 48 5.00 -2.77 5.68
CA ILE A 48 5.30 -4.20 5.94
C ILE A 48 6.68 -4.42 6.60
N GLY A 49 7.35 -3.34 7.01
CA GLY A 49 8.67 -3.34 7.64
C GLY A 49 9.80 -3.09 6.65
N ASP A 50 10.98 -2.74 7.18
CA ASP A 50 12.19 -2.36 6.44
C ASP A 50 13.15 -3.53 6.16
N SER A 51 12.73 -4.74 6.51
CA SER A 51 13.61 -5.91 6.61
C SER A 51 13.76 -6.67 5.28
N PHE A 52 13.08 -6.22 4.24
CA PHE A 52 13.20 -6.76 2.89
C PHE A 52 14.46 -6.21 2.20
N PRO A 53 15.13 -7.01 1.35
CA PRO A 53 14.68 -8.30 0.79
C PRO A 53 15.03 -9.55 1.63
N PHE A 54 15.66 -9.40 2.80
CA PHE A 54 16.14 -10.53 3.62
C PHE A 54 15.44 -10.62 4.99
N PRO A 55 14.10 -10.74 5.05
CA PRO A 55 13.41 -10.77 6.33
C PRO A 55 13.61 -12.11 7.04
N SER A 56 13.73 -12.05 8.37
CA SER A 56 13.62 -13.22 9.25
C SER A 56 12.21 -13.82 9.21
N ILE A 57 12.06 -15.02 9.78
CA ILE A 57 10.76 -15.70 9.91
C ILE A 57 9.76 -14.82 10.66
N ALA A 58 10.19 -14.16 11.75
CA ALA A 58 9.34 -13.27 12.53
C ALA A 58 8.89 -12.04 11.72
N GLN A 59 9.81 -11.42 10.97
CA GLN A 59 9.48 -10.27 10.10
C GLN A 59 8.51 -10.65 8.98
N ARG A 60 8.66 -11.84 8.39
CA ARG A 60 7.70 -12.38 7.40
C ARG A 60 6.32 -12.59 8.01
N ALA A 61 6.24 -13.14 9.22
CA ALA A 61 4.97 -13.35 9.91
C ALA A 61 4.26 -12.02 10.22
N THR A 62 5.01 -10.99 10.65
CA THR A 62 4.49 -9.64 10.86
C THR A 62 3.95 -9.04 9.56
N ALA A 63 4.73 -9.09 8.46
CA ALA A 63 4.28 -8.61 7.16
C ALA A 63 3.00 -9.33 6.69
N LEU A 64 2.94 -10.66 6.85
CA LEU A 64 1.76 -11.45 6.51
C LEU A 64 0.55 -11.05 7.36
N ALA A 65 0.71 -10.81 8.66
CA ALA A 65 -0.38 -10.37 9.53
C ALA A 65 -0.94 -9.01 9.10
N ILE A 66 -0.08 -8.07 8.70
CA ILE A 66 -0.48 -6.76 8.18
C ILE A 66 -1.27 -6.91 6.88
N LEU A 67 -0.76 -7.69 5.93
CA LEU A 67 -1.43 -7.93 4.65
C LEU A 67 -2.76 -8.68 4.83
N SER A 68 -2.83 -9.61 5.80
CA SER A 68 -4.04 -10.38 6.09
C SER A 68 -5.13 -9.56 6.81
N ALA A 69 -4.77 -8.42 7.41
CA ALA A 69 -5.73 -7.51 8.03
C ALA A 69 -6.46 -6.63 7.01
N VAL A 70 -5.99 -6.59 5.75
CA VAL A 70 -6.69 -5.87 4.67
C VAL A 70 -8.06 -6.51 4.42
N PRO A 71 -9.16 -5.74 4.39
CA PRO A 71 -10.50 -6.28 4.19
C PRO A 71 -10.63 -7.08 2.89
N ALA A 72 -11.41 -8.16 2.95
CA ALA A 72 -11.72 -8.95 1.75
C ALA A 72 -12.39 -8.07 0.68
N GLY A 73 -11.90 -8.19 -0.57
CA GLY A 73 -12.37 -7.38 -1.69
C GLY A 73 -11.64 -6.04 -1.85
N CYS A 74 -10.78 -5.64 -0.90
CA CYS A 74 -9.87 -4.52 -1.06
C CYS A 74 -8.57 -4.99 -1.74
N PRO A 75 -8.24 -4.52 -2.95
CA PRO A 75 -7.00 -4.88 -3.64
C PRO A 75 -5.77 -4.35 -2.88
N ILE A 76 -4.69 -5.14 -2.90
CA ILE A 76 -3.39 -4.76 -2.37
C ILE A 76 -2.42 -4.54 -3.54
N VAL A 77 -1.77 -3.38 -3.57
CA VAL A 77 -0.60 -3.13 -4.42
C VAL A 77 0.65 -3.38 -3.58
N LEU A 78 1.55 -4.23 -4.08
CA LEU A 78 2.86 -4.51 -3.50
C LEU A 78 3.92 -4.03 -4.50
N ASP A 79 4.78 -3.12 -4.05
CA ASP A 79 5.96 -2.68 -4.81
C ASP A 79 7.24 -2.92 -3.98
N GLY A 80 8.24 -3.55 -4.60
CA GLY A 80 9.50 -3.97 -3.95
C GLY A 80 9.69 -5.47 -3.81
#